data_AF-A0A803SN26-F1
#
_entry.id   AF-A0A803SN26-F1
#
_cell.length_a   1.000
_cell.length_b   1.000
_cell.length_c   1.000
_cell.angle_alpha   90.00
_cell.angle_beta   90.00
_cell.angle_gamma   90.00
#
_symmetry.space_group_name_H-M   'P 1'
#
loop_
_entity.id
_entity.type
_entity.pdbx_description
1 polymer ?
#
loop_
_entity_poly.entity_id
_entity_poly.type
_entity_poly.pdbx_seq_one_letter_code
_entity_poly.pdbx_strand_id
1 'polypeptide(L)'
;MEQNSEQRRVPSGSLSLRNSSVSSQTRRVQATPANNEHINPPDQPTTSLTVVQMASDQSLHQNKPTVSCTDERFSSAENQGGKTMPDHEDPFHATAHKEKDIAFLLKELDVLRANNKKLQDKLSEKDKELKTIKLDLELHERVTEAKIAEKAAALVQEVYSAQRERDDAITARLKLANEERDDARKQIKCLEQSFEMLENINPEENDMTLQELLNRINNADTGMAIRRSGAVIVDRIYRIQERKKKITAEEMSAVIEERDAVLAQCKRLEQELHHMKEQNQTSANNTRHLTAENNQERALKEKLLAMQQEREAVVQQYKSLEEELQTLRIYYSLHQSLSQEANLKDQFNSALLTYEKVLKNREDIVSMLLLQNEELATQLQQTVEERTNMELKFQQALETSQQANEKLQTCEKNVAKTQ
;
A
#
# COMPACT_ATOMS: atom_id res chain seq x y z
N MET A 1 -31.11 44.15 60.64
CA MET A 1 -31.59 43.39 59.47
C MET A 1 -30.33 43.02 58.69
N GLU A 2 -29.50 42.16 59.28
CA GLU A 2 -29.50 40.69 59.09
C GLU A 2 -28.67 40.34 57.85
N GLN A 3 -27.43 39.85 57.95
CA GLN A 3 -26.96 38.60 58.57
C GLN A 3 -27.71 37.35 58.10
N ASN A 4 -27.07 36.55 57.24
CA ASN A 4 -26.56 35.20 57.55
C ASN A 4 -26.01 34.58 56.25
N SER A 5 -24.80 34.01 56.18
CA SER A 5 -24.17 32.89 56.91
C SER A 5 -24.33 31.55 56.20
N GLU A 6 -23.17 30.92 56.02
CA GLU A 6 -22.85 29.55 55.64
C GLU A 6 -23.89 28.47 56.03
N GLN A 7 -24.02 27.39 55.22
CA GLN A 7 -23.44 26.10 55.67
C GLN A 7 -23.31 25.00 54.60
N ARG A 8 -22.34 24.14 54.88
CA ARG A 8 -21.91 22.90 54.19
C ARG A 8 -23.02 21.87 53.97
N ARG A 9 -22.82 20.98 52.98
CA ARG A 9 -23.00 19.54 53.22
C ARG A 9 -22.00 18.69 52.42
N VAL A 10 -21.31 17.80 53.13
CA VAL A 10 -20.47 16.72 52.59
C VAL A 10 -21.08 15.40 53.10
N PRO A 11 -21.04 14.30 52.33
CA PRO A 11 -21.06 12.97 52.92
C PRO A 11 -19.76 12.21 52.67
N SER A 12 -19.14 11.89 53.80
CA SER A 12 -18.03 10.97 54.06
C SER A 12 -17.93 9.73 53.16
N GLY A 13 -16.69 9.40 52.78
CA GLY A 13 -16.27 8.12 52.19
C GLY A 13 -14.90 7.69 52.72
N SER A 14 -14.87 7.16 53.94
CA SER A 14 -13.78 6.39 54.55
C SER A 14 -13.38 5.16 53.69
N LEU A 15 -12.19 4.55 53.76
CA LEU A 15 -10.93 4.75 54.50
C LEU A 15 -9.91 3.76 53.85
N SER A 16 -8.63 4.12 53.70
CA SER A 16 -7.54 3.14 53.83
C SER A 16 -6.19 3.85 53.96
N LEU A 17 -5.47 3.57 55.04
CA LEU A 17 -4.12 4.09 55.26
C LEU A 17 -3.09 3.17 54.60
N ARG A 18 -2.02 3.75 54.03
CA ARG A 18 -0.70 3.13 54.15
C ARG A 18 0.40 4.19 54.26
N ASN A 19 0.95 4.30 55.46
CA ASN A 19 2.12 5.13 55.74
C ASN A 19 3.37 4.51 55.10
N SER A 20 4.26 5.36 54.58
CA SER A 20 5.72 5.12 54.52
C SER A 20 6.41 6.48 54.34
N SER A 21 7.50 6.69 55.07
CA SER A 21 8.03 8.03 55.39
C SER A 21 9.39 8.30 54.76
N VAL A 22 9.65 9.59 54.46
CA VAL A 22 10.93 10.30 54.67
C VAL A 22 12.20 9.71 54.01
N SER A 23 12.80 10.46 53.08
CA SER A 23 13.91 11.37 53.45
C SER A 23 14.44 12.19 52.26
N SER A 24 14.81 13.44 52.52
CA SER A 24 15.50 14.33 51.58
C SER A 24 17.00 14.34 51.89
N GLN A 25 17.89 14.26 50.89
CA GLN A 25 19.21 14.86 51.06
C GLN A 25 19.93 15.30 49.78
N THR A 26 20.12 16.61 49.72
CA THR A 26 21.07 17.41 48.96
C THR A 26 22.47 16.77 48.82
N ARG A 27 23.09 16.88 47.64
CA ARG A 27 24.56 17.05 47.58
C ARG A 27 25.02 18.07 46.55
N ARG A 28 25.81 19.01 47.05
CA ARG A 28 26.47 20.15 46.39
C ARG A 28 27.93 19.78 46.11
N VAL A 29 28.48 20.11 44.95
CA VAL A 29 29.93 20.21 44.71
C VAL A 29 30.20 21.44 43.83
N GLN A 30 31.29 22.16 44.10
CA GLN A 30 31.60 23.48 43.52
C GLN A 30 32.78 23.46 42.54
N ALA A 31 32.61 24.17 41.43
CA ALA A 31 33.50 25.16 40.81
C ALA A 31 35.06 25.02 40.83
N THR A 32 35.63 24.94 39.61
CA THR A 32 36.73 25.77 39.01
C THR A 32 38.13 25.84 39.67
N PRO A 33 39.21 26.05 38.87
CA PRO A 33 39.65 27.41 38.48
C PRO A 33 40.04 27.57 36.98
N ALA A 34 40.39 28.80 36.59
CA ALA A 34 40.53 29.30 35.21
C ALA A 34 41.96 29.25 34.62
N ASN A 35 42.10 29.52 33.31
CA ASN A 35 42.86 30.69 32.81
C ASN A 35 42.80 30.95 31.28
N ASN A 36 42.55 32.22 30.95
CA ASN A 36 43.01 33.10 29.85
C ASN A 36 43.05 32.69 28.36
N GLU A 37 42.25 33.43 27.59
CA GLU A 37 42.57 34.25 26.39
C GLU A 37 43.60 33.77 25.35
N HIS A 38 43.15 33.66 24.08
CA HIS A 38 43.76 34.44 22.99
C HIS A 38 42.81 34.68 21.81
N ILE A 39 43.06 35.77 21.07
CA ILE A 39 42.23 36.32 19.98
C ILE A 39 42.79 35.98 18.59
N ASN A 40 41.94 35.47 17.67
CA ASN A 40 41.77 35.77 16.22
C ASN A 40 41.47 34.56 15.27
N PRO A 41 40.71 34.78 14.17
CA PRO A 41 40.39 33.80 13.09
C PRO A 41 41.53 33.71 12.03
N PRO A 42 41.56 32.76 11.06
CA PRO A 42 40.46 32.24 10.21
C PRO A 42 40.46 30.67 10.07
N ASP A 43 39.85 29.96 9.09
CA ASP A 43 39.30 30.32 7.77
C ASP A 43 38.22 29.32 7.20
N GLN A 44 37.91 29.48 5.90
CA GLN A 44 37.05 28.76 4.94
C GLN A 44 36.69 27.26 5.12
N PRO A 45 35.53 26.81 4.57
CA PRO A 45 35.06 25.43 4.63
C PRO A 45 35.70 24.51 3.58
N THR A 46 36.25 23.37 4.02
CA THR A 46 36.73 22.31 3.14
C THR A 46 35.56 21.53 2.53
N THR A 47 35.24 21.78 1.25
CA THR A 47 34.32 20.93 0.47
C THR A 47 34.98 19.59 0.15
N SER A 48 34.85 18.62 1.05
CA SER A 48 35.13 17.21 0.78
C SER A 48 33.85 16.51 0.35
N LEU A 49 33.49 16.63 -0.94
CA LEU A 49 32.39 15.88 -1.52
C LEU A 49 32.84 14.42 -1.70
N THR A 50 32.44 13.53 -0.80
CA THR A 50 32.74 12.09 -0.92
C THR A 50 32.02 11.54 -2.15
N VAL A 51 32.78 11.27 -3.21
CA VAL A 51 32.27 10.61 -4.42
C VAL A 51 31.83 9.19 -4.05
N VAL A 52 30.52 8.96 -4.07
CA VAL A 52 29.97 7.60 -3.98
C VAL A 52 30.29 6.86 -5.27
N GLN A 53 31.32 6.02 -5.24
CA GLN A 53 31.60 5.07 -6.31
C GLN A 53 30.49 4.02 -6.35
N MET A 54 29.54 4.19 -7.28
CA MET A 54 28.70 3.09 -7.72
C MET A 54 29.50 2.23 -8.70
N ALA A 55 30.04 1.12 -8.20
CA ALA A 55 30.51 0.06 -9.08
C ALA A 55 29.29 -0.51 -9.84
N SER A 56 29.41 -0.63 -11.15
CA SER A 56 28.47 -1.38 -11.98
C SER A 56 29.26 -2.09 -13.06
N ASP A 57 29.76 -3.27 -12.69
CA ASP A 57 30.29 -4.23 -13.64
C ASP A 57 29.14 -4.74 -14.51
N GLN A 58 29.11 -4.31 -15.77
CA GLN A 58 28.52 -5.11 -16.83
C GLN A 58 29.28 -4.92 -18.13
N SER A 59 30.21 -5.85 -18.35
CA SER A 59 30.80 -6.11 -19.65
C SER A 59 29.71 -6.43 -20.67
N LEU A 60 29.69 -5.71 -21.79
CA LEU A 60 29.19 -6.24 -23.05
C LEU A 60 29.99 -5.63 -24.21
N HIS A 61 30.47 -6.50 -25.10
CA HIS A 61 31.41 -6.16 -26.14
C HIS A 61 30.86 -5.15 -27.16
N GLN A 62 31.73 -4.21 -27.56
CA GLN A 62 31.56 -3.46 -28.79
C GLN A 62 31.52 -4.43 -29.99
N ASN A 63 30.38 -4.50 -30.68
CA ASN A 63 30.30 -5.05 -32.02
C ASN A 63 29.71 -3.99 -32.95
N LYS A 64 30.60 -3.23 -33.60
CA LYS A 64 30.26 -2.22 -34.61
C LYS A 64 30.46 -2.84 -36.00
N PRO A 65 29.40 -3.28 -36.71
CA PRO A 65 29.55 -3.74 -38.08
C PRO A 65 29.71 -2.50 -38.99
N THR A 66 30.96 -2.16 -39.30
CA THR A 66 31.27 -1.25 -40.41
C THR A 66 30.93 -1.97 -41.71
N VAL A 67 29.76 -1.70 -42.29
CA VAL A 67 29.40 -2.18 -43.63
C VAL A 67 30.19 -1.38 -44.67
N SER A 68 31.39 -1.86 -44.99
CA SER A 68 32.13 -1.42 -46.17
C SER A 68 31.49 -2.04 -47.42
N CYS A 69 31.00 -1.20 -48.34
CA CYS A 69 30.59 -1.66 -49.66
C CYS A 69 31.84 -1.97 -50.50
N THR A 70 31.96 -3.20 -51.00
CA THR A 70 32.97 -3.60 -51.99
C THR A 70 32.27 -3.94 -53.30
N ASP A 71 32.35 -3.04 -54.28
CA ASP A 71 32.05 -3.34 -55.67
C ASP A 71 33.14 -4.27 -56.24
N GLU A 72 32.85 -5.56 -56.39
CA GLU A 72 33.70 -6.46 -57.15
C GLU A 72 33.18 -6.64 -58.58
N ARG A 73 33.93 -6.05 -59.53
CA ARG A 73 33.73 -6.27 -60.98
C ARG A 73 34.18 -7.68 -61.35
N PHE A 74 33.28 -8.48 -61.91
CA PHE A 74 33.65 -9.69 -62.63
C PHE A 74 34.00 -9.37 -64.09
N SER A 75 35.30 -9.40 -64.41
CA SER A 75 35.78 -9.37 -65.80
C SER A 75 35.57 -10.73 -66.46
N SER A 76 35.00 -10.72 -67.68
CA SER A 76 34.94 -11.91 -68.53
C SER A 76 36.34 -12.28 -69.02
N ALA A 77 36.73 -13.55 -68.88
CA ALA A 77 37.92 -14.10 -69.51
C ALA A 77 37.52 -14.87 -70.77
N GLU A 78 38.07 -14.48 -71.92
CA GLU A 78 38.03 -15.30 -73.13
C GLU A 78 38.87 -16.56 -72.92
N ASN A 79 38.42 -17.69 -73.47
CA ASN A 79 39.34 -18.79 -73.77
C ASN A 79 38.88 -19.51 -75.05
N GLN A 80 39.74 -19.54 -76.06
CA GLN A 80 39.48 -20.23 -77.32
C GLN A 80 39.96 -21.69 -77.24
N GLY A 81 39.28 -22.61 -77.92
CA GLY A 81 39.88 -23.89 -78.28
C GLY A 81 38.92 -25.03 -78.62
N GLY A 82 39.24 -25.79 -79.67
CA GLY A 82 38.96 -27.23 -79.69
C GLY A 82 37.73 -27.73 -80.46
N LYS A 83 37.80 -27.64 -81.79
CA LYS A 83 36.99 -28.42 -82.76
C LYS A 83 37.06 -29.95 -82.51
N THR A 84 35.92 -30.63 -82.37
CA THR A 84 35.66 -32.01 -82.90
C THR A 84 34.15 -32.36 -82.84
N MET A 85 33.60 -32.84 -83.97
CA MET A 85 32.43 -33.74 -84.02
C MET A 85 32.96 -35.18 -84.13
N PRO A 86 32.34 -36.17 -83.46
CA PRO A 86 31.35 -37.06 -84.12
C PRO A 86 30.22 -37.48 -83.14
N ASP A 87 29.17 -38.26 -83.45
CA ASP A 87 28.63 -38.77 -84.71
C ASP A 87 27.08 -38.91 -84.61
N HIS A 88 26.46 -39.49 -85.64
CA HIS A 88 25.00 -39.64 -85.82
C HIS A 88 24.24 -40.44 -84.73
N GLU A 89 23.13 -39.90 -84.23
CA GLU A 89 22.07 -40.60 -83.47
C GLU A 89 20.68 -40.05 -83.87
N ASP A 90 19.64 -40.90 -83.80
CA ASP A 90 18.34 -40.70 -84.48
C ASP A 90 17.62 -39.37 -84.14
N PRO A 91 17.35 -38.48 -85.14
CA PRO A 91 16.77 -37.16 -84.90
C PRO A 91 15.42 -37.15 -84.19
N PHE A 92 14.55 -38.15 -84.38
CA PHE A 92 13.14 -38.06 -83.92
C PHE A 92 12.93 -38.51 -82.48
N HIS A 93 13.75 -39.41 -81.94
CA HIS A 93 13.65 -39.81 -80.53
C HIS A 93 14.50 -38.93 -79.60
N ALA A 94 15.61 -38.38 -80.11
CA ALA A 94 16.48 -37.48 -79.35
C ALA A 94 15.88 -36.07 -79.16
N THR A 95 15.08 -35.58 -80.11
CA THR A 95 14.40 -34.27 -80.03
C THR A 95 13.29 -34.29 -78.98
N ALA A 96 12.40 -35.29 -79.02
CA ALA A 96 11.30 -35.43 -78.06
C ALA A 96 11.77 -35.65 -76.59
N HIS A 97 12.98 -36.18 -76.36
CA HIS A 97 13.58 -36.24 -75.03
C HIS A 97 14.07 -34.86 -74.58
N LYS A 98 14.86 -34.19 -75.43
CA LYS A 98 15.39 -32.84 -75.16
C LYS A 98 14.27 -31.82 -74.89
N GLU A 99 13.17 -31.89 -75.62
CA GLU A 99 12.00 -31.02 -75.38
C GLU A 99 11.35 -31.23 -74.01
N LYS A 100 11.29 -32.49 -73.53
CA LYS A 100 10.83 -32.79 -72.16
C LYS A 100 11.79 -32.25 -71.12
N ASP A 101 13.09 -32.45 -71.32
CA ASP A 101 14.13 -31.95 -70.41
C ASP A 101 14.11 -30.41 -70.33
N ILE A 102 13.95 -29.73 -71.47
CA ILE A 102 13.76 -28.27 -71.55
C ILE A 102 12.50 -27.83 -70.79
N ALA A 103 11.38 -28.55 -70.93
CA ALA A 103 10.14 -28.24 -70.21
C ALA A 103 10.28 -28.47 -68.68
N PHE A 104 11.01 -29.49 -68.25
CA PHE A 104 11.33 -29.70 -66.83
C PHE A 104 12.21 -28.58 -66.27
N LEU A 105 13.27 -28.19 -66.99
CA LEU A 105 14.18 -27.10 -66.61
C LEU A 105 13.46 -25.75 -66.54
N LEU A 106 12.54 -25.45 -67.47
CA LEU A 106 11.72 -24.23 -67.41
C LEU A 106 10.79 -24.23 -66.18
N LYS A 107 10.15 -25.37 -65.89
CA LYS A 107 9.30 -25.51 -64.70
C LYS A 107 10.11 -25.37 -63.40
N GLU A 108 11.30 -25.92 -63.34
CA GLU A 108 12.22 -25.75 -62.21
C GLU A 108 12.69 -24.30 -62.07
N LEU A 109 13.03 -23.63 -63.17
CA LEU A 109 13.39 -22.22 -63.20
C LEU A 109 12.25 -21.33 -62.68
N ASP A 110 11.00 -21.62 -63.03
CA ASP A 110 9.83 -20.87 -62.54
C ASP A 110 9.55 -21.14 -61.06
N VAL A 111 9.76 -22.36 -60.56
CA VAL A 111 9.73 -22.67 -59.12
C VAL A 111 10.85 -21.92 -58.38
N LEU A 112 12.07 -21.87 -58.94
CA LEU A 112 13.20 -21.12 -58.36
C LEU A 112 12.94 -19.61 -58.35
N ARG A 113 12.35 -19.04 -59.41
CA ARG A 113 11.91 -17.63 -59.46
C ARG A 113 10.85 -17.33 -58.40
N ALA A 114 9.84 -18.20 -58.27
CA ALA A 114 8.80 -18.03 -57.25
C ALA A 114 9.37 -18.12 -55.82
N ASN A 115 10.30 -19.05 -55.58
CA ASN A 115 11.01 -19.18 -54.30
C ASN A 115 11.90 -17.98 -54.01
N ASN A 116 12.66 -17.48 -55.00
CA ASN A 116 13.52 -16.31 -54.83
C ASN A 116 12.69 -15.06 -54.51
N LYS A 117 11.57 -14.82 -55.23
CA LYS A 117 10.61 -13.76 -54.91
C LYS A 117 10.07 -13.89 -53.48
N LYS A 118 9.64 -15.09 -53.07
CA LYS A 118 9.15 -15.35 -51.71
C LYS A 118 10.22 -15.13 -50.62
N LEU A 119 11.50 -15.37 -50.93
CA LEU A 119 12.61 -15.05 -50.03
C LEU A 119 12.88 -13.53 -49.98
N GLN A 120 12.79 -12.83 -51.10
CA GLN A 120 12.92 -11.38 -51.17
C GLN A 120 11.78 -10.66 -50.41
N ASP A 121 10.54 -11.13 -50.57
CA ASP A 121 9.38 -10.62 -49.84
C ASP A 121 9.58 -10.79 -48.32
N LYS A 122 9.97 -12.00 -47.88
CA LYS A 122 10.32 -12.28 -46.47
C LYS A 122 11.47 -11.44 -45.94
N LEU A 123 12.52 -11.23 -46.73
CA LEU A 123 13.64 -10.37 -46.33
C LEU A 123 13.16 -8.93 -46.11
N SER A 124 12.34 -8.41 -47.02
CA SER A 124 11.76 -7.06 -46.90
C SER A 124 10.80 -6.92 -45.70
N GLU A 125 10.17 -8.01 -45.27
CA GLU A 125 9.33 -8.08 -44.07
C GLU A 125 10.18 -8.08 -42.80
N LYS A 126 11.20 -8.94 -42.70
CA LYS A 126 12.15 -8.95 -41.58
C LYS A 126 12.88 -7.60 -41.45
N ASP A 127 13.25 -6.95 -42.56
CA ASP A 127 13.87 -5.62 -42.55
C ASP A 127 12.94 -4.52 -42.00
N LYS A 128 11.63 -4.65 -42.19
CA LYS A 128 10.64 -3.74 -41.59
C LYS A 128 10.49 -4.02 -40.09
N GLU A 129 10.34 -5.28 -39.70
CA GLU A 129 10.27 -5.69 -38.28
C GLU A 129 11.52 -5.22 -37.50
N LEU A 130 12.72 -5.40 -38.05
CA LEU A 130 13.97 -4.96 -37.43
C LEU A 130 13.98 -3.44 -37.25
N LYS A 131 13.56 -2.67 -38.26
CA LYS A 131 13.44 -1.21 -38.16
C LYS A 131 12.44 -0.78 -37.09
N THR A 132 11.30 -1.44 -36.98
CA THR A 132 10.31 -1.18 -35.92
C THR A 132 10.90 -1.47 -34.54
N ILE A 133 11.45 -2.67 -34.32
CA ILE A 133 12.06 -3.06 -33.03
C ILE A 133 13.19 -2.10 -32.64
N LYS A 134 14.00 -1.65 -33.60
CA LYS A 134 15.06 -0.67 -33.35
C LYS A 134 14.50 0.69 -32.90
N LEU A 135 13.45 1.19 -33.55
CA LEU A 135 12.79 2.44 -33.15
C LEU A 135 12.11 2.33 -31.78
N ASP A 136 11.50 1.18 -31.47
CA ASP A 136 10.89 0.91 -30.16
C ASP A 136 11.94 0.87 -29.03
N LEU A 137 13.12 0.29 -29.30
CA LEU A 137 14.25 0.30 -28.37
C LEU A 137 14.81 1.72 -28.15
N GLU A 138 15.08 2.47 -29.23
CA GLU A 138 15.54 3.87 -29.14
C GLU A 138 14.52 4.74 -28.37
N LEU A 139 13.21 4.53 -28.59
CA LEU A 139 12.15 5.21 -27.85
C LEU A 139 12.16 4.82 -26.36
N HIS A 140 12.35 3.54 -26.03
CA HIS A 140 12.42 3.07 -24.64
C HIS A 140 13.63 3.65 -23.89
N GLU A 141 14.79 3.70 -24.55
CA GLU A 141 16.00 4.35 -24.03
C GLU A 141 15.73 5.83 -23.72
N ARG A 142 15.19 6.60 -24.67
CA ARG A 142 14.83 8.01 -24.43
C ARG A 142 13.83 8.21 -23.29
N VAL A 143 12.86 7.31 -23.13
CA VAL A 143 11.87 7.37 -22.04
C VAL A 143 12.51 7.06 -20.68
N THR A 144 13.49 6.15 -20.61
CA THR A 144 14.20 5.86 -19.35
C THR A 144 15.19 6.95 -18.99
N GLU A 145 15.95 7.49 -19.96
CA GLU A 145 16.80 8.67 -19.79
C GLU A 145 16.01 9.89 -19.29
N ALA A 146 14.86 10.20 -19.90
CA ALA A 146 14.01 11.31 -19.48
C ALA A 146 13.53 11.17 -18.03
N LYS A 147 13.13 9.97 -17.61
CA LYS A 147 12.71 9.68 -16.22
C LYS A 147 13.87 9.78 -15.22
N ILE A 148 15.10 9.47 -15.64
CA ILE A 148 16.29 9.64 -14.81
C ILE A 148 16.62 11.14 -14.66
N ALA A 149 16.56 11.90 -15.76
CA ALA A 149 16.78 13.35 -15.76
C ALA A 149 15.73 14.09 -14.92
N GLU A 150 14.45 13.71 -15.02
CA GLU A 150 13.35 14.25 -14.21
C GLU A 150 13.60 14.06 -12.70
N LYS A 151 13.96 12.83 -12.29
CA LYS A 151 14.30 12.52 -10.89
C LYS A 151 15.53 13.28 -10.41
N ALA A 152 16.56 13.41 -11.24
CA ALA A 152 17.75 14.17 -10.92
C ALA A 152 17.44 15.67 -10.74
N ALA A 153 16.62 16.25 -11.63
CA ALA A 153 16.18 17.64 -11.53
C ALA A 153 15.34 17.89 -10.26
N ALA A 154 14.43 16.99 -9.91
CA ALA A 154 13.64 17.07 -8.68
C ALA A 154 14.53 17.08 -7.41
N LEU A 155 15.51 16.17 -7.34
CA LEU A 155 16.47 16.12 -6.22
C LEU A 155 17.33 17.39 -6.12
N VAL A 156 17.79 17.92 -7.25
CA VAL A 156 18.55 19.20 -7.28
C VAL A 156 17.68 20.36 -6.80
N GLN A 157 16.41 20.39 -7.19
CA GLN A 157 15.46 21.41 -6.74
C GLN A 157 15.18 21.32 -5.23
N GLU A 158 15.01 20.11 -4.68
CA GLU A 158 14.80 19.86 -3.25
C GLU A 158 16.02 20.27 -2.42
N VAL A 159 17.23 19.94 -2.88
CA VAL A 159 18.48 20.39 -2.24
C VAL A 159 18.60 21.91 -2.26
N TYR A 160 18.18 22.57 -3.35
CA TYR A 160 18.21 24.03 -3.45
C TYR A 160 17.17 24.71 -2.54
N SER A 161 15.94 24.18 -2.43
CA SER A 161 14.95 24.70 -1.48
C SER A 161 15.39 24.51 -0.03
N ALA A 162 15.91 23.32 0.34
CA ALA A 162 16.44 23.07 1.67
C ALA A 162 17.67 23.93 2.01
N GLN A 163 18.52 24.24 1.02
CA GLN A 163 19.61 25.21 1.18
C GLN A 163 19.07 26.60 1.49
N ARG A 164 18.12 27.09 0.69
CA ARG A 164 17.51 28.41 0.87
C ARG A 164 16.82 28.55 2.23
N GLU A 165 16.01 27.57 2.62
CA GLU A 165 15.31 27.58 3.92
C GLU A 165 16.29 27.63 5.10
N ARG A 166 17.40 26.90 5.02
CA ARG A 166 18.47 26.96 6.04
C ARG A 166 19.11 28.34 6.10
N ASP A 167 19.40 28.95 4.96
CA ASP A 167 20.10 30.24 4.90
C ASP A 167 19.18 31.40 5.33
N ASP A 168 17.88 31.32 4.99
CA ASP A 168 16.83 32.20 5.52
C ASP A 168 16.69 32.04 7.06
N ALA A 169 16.71 30.80 7.58
CA ALA A 169 16.65 30.53 9.02
C ALA A 169 17.90 31.01 9.80
N ILE A 170 19.10 30.86 9.21
CA ILE A 170 20.34 31.41 9.77
C ILE A 170 20.27 32.94 9.80
N THR A 171 19.81 33.56 8.71
CA THR A 171 19.65 35.01 8.62
C THR A 171 18.64 35.53 9.65
N ALA A 172 17.53 34.83 9.86
CA ALA A 172 16.53 35.17 10.88
C ALA A 172 17.09 35.09 12.31
N ARG A 173 17.84 34.02 12.64
CA ARG A 173 18.50 33.88 13.95
C ARG A 173 19.54 34.97 14.19
N LEU A 174 20.31 35.34 13.17
CA LEU A 174 21.32 36.40 13.27
C LEU A 174 20.68 37.78 13.45
N LYS A 175 19.53 38.05 12.82
CA LYS A 175 18.76 39.29 13.06
C LYS A 175 18.26 39.36 14.51
N LEU A 176 17.59 38.31 14.98
CA LEU A 176 17.06 38.24 16.35
C LEU A 176 18.17 38.42 17.41
N ALA A 177 19.32 37.77 17.24
CA ALA A 177 20.46 37.96 18.16
C ALA A 177 21.05 39.39 18.14
N ASN A 178 20.97 40.11 17.01
CA ASN A 178 21.35 41.52 16.97
C ASN A 178 20.29 42.41 17.63
N GLU A 179 18.99 42.13 17.41
CA GLU A 179 17.88 42.84 18.03
C GLU A 179 17.93 42.71 19.56
N GLU A 180 18.07 41.49 20.09
CA GLU A 180 18.24 41.23 21.54
C GLU A 180 19.46 41.96 22.13
N ARG A 181 20.60 41.95 21.44
CA ARG A 181 21.82 42.65 21.87
C ARG A 181 21.60 44.17 21.89
N ASP A 182 20.93 44.70 20.88
CA ASP A 182 20.73 46.15 20.76
C ASP A 182 19.62 46.63 21.71
N ASP A 183 18.65 45.79 22.07
CA ASP A 183 17.71 46.04 23.18
C ASP A 183 18.39 45.96 24.56
N ALA A 184 19.28 44.98 24.79
CA ALA A 184 20.09 44.94 26.01
C ALA A 184 20.96 46.21 26.16
N ARG A 185 21.54 46.71 25.06
CA ARG A 185 22.26 48.00 25.03
C ARG A 185 21.37 49.19 25.35
N LYS A 186 20.13 49.23 24.85
CA LYS A 186 19.14 50.27 25.23
C LYS A 186 18.84 50.21 26.73
N GLN A 187 18.60 49.02 27.28
CA GLN A 187 18.33 48.84 28.72
C GLN A 187 19.49 49.32 29.59
N ILE A 188 20.73 48.93 29.27
CA ILE A 188 21.94 49.41 29.97
C ILE A 188 21.99 50.94 29.95
N LYS A 189 21.82 51.57 28.78
CA LYS A 189 21.86 53.03 28.65
C LYS A 189 20.75 53.74 29.46
N CYS A 190 19.53 53.18 29.49
CA CYS A 190 18.45 53.70 30.32
C CYS A 190 18.77 53.58 31.83
N LEU A 191 19.40 52.48 32.24
CA LEU A 191 19.83 52.27 33.63
C LEU A 191 20.95 53.24 34.02
N GLU A 192 21.96 53.44 33.16
CA GLU A 192 23.02 54.45 33.34
C GLU A 192 22.44 55.85 33.54
N GLN A 193 21.50 56.27 32.68
CA GLN A 193 20.80 57.56 32.81
C GLN A 193 19.97 57.65 34.10
N SER A 194 19.34 56.55 34.54
CA SER A 194 18.60 56.53 35.81
C SER A 194 19.52 56.60 37.03
N PHE A 195 20.74 56.06 36.93
CA PHE A 195 21.76 56.08 37.97
C PHE A 195 22.38 57.49 38.11
N GLU A 196 22.74 58.12 36.99
CA GLU A 196 23.17 59.52 36.93
C GLU A 196 22.11 60.48 37.51
N MET A 197 20.83 60.20 37.29
CA MET A 197 19.74 60.95 37.92
C MET A 197 19.63 60.71 39.45
N LEU A 198 19.96 59.51 39.92
CA LEU A 198 19.91 59.14 41.35
C LEU A 198 21.09 59.72 42.15
N GLU A 199 22.28 59.80 41.56
CA GLU A 199 23.48 60.38 42.19
C GLU A 199 23.28 61.87 42.55
N ASN A 200 22.33 62.55 41.89
CA ASN A 200 21.93 63.93 42.15
C ASN A 200 20.85 64.10 43.26
N ILE A 201 20.54 63.07 44.04
CA ILE A 201 19.55 63.12 45.12
C ILE A 201 20.25 62.98 46.48
N ASN A 202 20.33 64.08 47.24
CA ASN A 202 20.69 64.03 48.66
C ASN A 202 19.56 63.31 49.44
N PRO A 203 19.77 62.10 50.01
CA PRO A 203 18.70 61.34 50.64
C PRO A 203 18.24 61.96 51.97
N GLU A 204 19.16 62.54 52.73
CA GLU A 204 18.89 63.06 54.09
C GLU A 204 17.94 64.26 54.12
N GLU A 205 17.80 64.98 53.00
CA GLU A 205 16.89 66.13 52.86
C GLU A 205 15.54 65.79 52.20
N ASN A 206 15.41 64.63 51.54
CA ASN A 206 14.16 64.24 50.87
C ASN A 206 13.15 63.54 51.81
N ASP A 207 13.64 62.76 52.78
CA ASP A 207 12.80 61.99 53.71
C ASP A 207 12.16 62.85 54.82
N MET A 208 12.67 64.06 55.07
CA MET A 208 12.06 64.97 56.04
C MET A 208 10.63 65.35 55.63
N THR A 209 9.71 65.32 56.59
CA THR A 209 8.36 65.85 56.36
C THR A 209 8.39 67.37 56.20
N LEU A 210 7.40 67.93 55.48
CA LEU A 210 7.28 69.39 55.38
C LEU A 210 7.11 70.02 56.78
N GLN A 211 6.48 69.31 57.71
CA GLN A 211 6.33 69.75 59.10
C GLN A 211 7.67 69.77 59.85
N GLU A 212 8.53 68.77 59.67
CA GLU A 212 9.90 68.79 60.23
C GLU A 212 10.71 69.96 59.67
N LEU A 213 10.70 70.19 58.35
CA LEU A 213 11.41 71.31 57.73
C LEU A 213 10.92 72.67 58.25
N LEU A 214 9.60 72.86 58.40
CA LEU A 214 9.01 74.06 58.98
C LEU A 214 9.36 74.22 60.47
N ASN A 215 9.31 73.14 61.25
CA ASN A 215 9.76 73.14 62.65
C ASN A 215 11.26 73.48 62.76
N ARG A 216 12.09 72.99 61.83
CA ARG A 216 13.54 73.29 61.75
C ARG A 216 13.81 74.75 61.41
N ILE A 217 12.97 75.37 60.58
CA ILE A 217 13.01 76.83 60.31
C ILE A 217 12.58 77.62 61.55
N ASN A 218 11.49 77.23 62.20
CA ASN A 218 10.93 77.93 63.35
C ASN A 218 11.86 77.89 64.58
N ASN A 219 12.64 76.82 64.72
CA ASN A 219 13.56 76.59 65.84
C ASN A 219 15.04 76.81 65.47
N ALA A 220 15.34 77.53 64.37
CA ALA A 220 16.71 77.74 63.91
C ALA A 220 17.35 78.99 64.53
N ASP A 221 18.36 78.79 65.39
CA ASP A 221 19.14 79.86 66.02
C ASP A 221 20.00 80.70 65.05
N THR A 222 20.11 80.29 63.78
CA THR A 222 20.93 80.98 62.77
C THR A 222 20.23 81.10 61.42
N GLY A 223 20.41 82.26 60.78
CA GLY A 223 19.93 82.48 59.40
C GLY A 223 20.52 81.52 58.36
N MET A 224 21.66 80.88 58.66
CA MET A 224 22.21 79.79 57.83
C MET A 224 21.34 78.53 57.87
N ALA A 225 20.87 78.13 59.06
CA ALA A 225 20.00 76.96 59.22
C ALA A 225 18.60 77.19 58.62
N ILE A 226 18.07 78.42 58.75
CA ILE A 226 16.84 78.86 58.05
C ILE A 226 17.02 78.73 56.53
N ARG A 227 18.12 79.26 55.96
CA ARG A 227 18.38 79.21 54.51
C ARG A 227 18.50 77.79 53.96
N ARG A 228 19.19 76.87 54.66
CA ARG A 228 19.30 75.46 54.21
C ARG A 228 17.93 74.78 54.18
N SER A 229 17.19 74.83 55.30
CA SER A 229 15.86 74.23 55.41
C SER A 229 14.87 74.84 54.41
N GLY A 230 14.96 76.16 54.18
CA GLY A 230 14.17 76.86 53.17
C GLY A 230 14.51 76.46 51.72
N ALA A 231 15.79 76.25 51.42
CA ALA A 231 16.22 75.77 50.10
C ALA A 231 15.64 74.38 49.76
N VAL A 232 15.62 73.46 50.73
CA VAL A 232 14.98 72.14 50.58
C VAL A 232 13.48 72.25 50.31
N ILE A 233 12.76 73.14 51.01
CA ILE A 233 11.33 73.39 50.74
C ILE A 233 11.13 73.95 49.31
N VAL A 234 11.94 74.92 48.89
CA VAL A 234 11.85 75.52 47.56
C VAL A 234 12.14 74.51 46.46
N ASP A 235 13.20 73.70 46.60
CA ASP A 235 13.52 72.62 45.67
C ASP A 235 12.39 71.57 45.61
N ARG A 236 11.82 71.18 46.75
CA ARG A 236 10.66 70.27 46.80
C ARG A 236 9.45 70.84 46.08
N ILE A 237 9.15 72.14 46.24
CA ILE A 237 8.07 72.82 45.51
C ILE A 237 8.36 72.83 44.00
N TYR A 238 9.59 73.17 43.60
CA TYR A 238 10.01 73.18 42.21
C TYR A 238 9.89 71.79 41.56
N ARG A 239 10.43 70.74 42.19
CA ARG A 239 10.29 69.34 41.72
C ARG A 239 8.83 68.91 41.62
N ILE A 240 7.95 69.32 42.53
CA ILE A 240 6.50 69.01 42.45
C ILE A 240 5.85 69.74 41.26
N GLN A 241 6.17 71.01 41.04
CA GLN A 241 5.66 71.75 39.87
C GLN A 241 6.16 71.14 38.56
N GLU A 242 7.43 70.76 38.48
CA GLU A 242 8.02 70.19 37.28
C GLU A 242 7.47 68.80 36.97
N ARG A 243 7.28 67.94 37.99
CA ARG A 243 6.55 66.66 37.82
C ARG A 243 5.13 66.87 37.32
N LYS A 244 4.40 67.88 37.83
CA LYS A 244 3.04 68.21 37.33
C LYS A 244 3.06 68.59 35.85
N LYS A 245 3.98 69.48 35.43
CA LYS A 245 4.13 69.83 34.00
C LYS A 245 4.44 68.60 33.14
N LYS A 246 5.37 67.75 33.61
CA LYS A 246 5.77 66.53 32.92
C LYS A 246 4.58 65.56 32.74
N ILE A 247 3.83 65.29 33.81
CA ILE A 247 2.62 64.44 33.76
C ILE A 247 1.61 65.02 32.77
N THR A 248 1.29 66.32 32.85
CA THR A 248 0.34 66.94 31.91
C THR A 248 0.85 66.89 30.45
N ALA A 249 2.15 67.02 30.21
CA ALA A 249 2.72 66.88 28.86
C ALA A 249 2.66 65.43 28.35
N GLU A 250 2.92 64.44 29.21
CA GLU A 250 2.79 63.01 28.89
C GLU A 250 1.32 62.64 28.62
N GLU A 251 0.37 63.10 29.45
CA GLU A 251 -1.07 62.94 29.25
C GLU A 251 -1.55 63.56 27.92
N MET A 252 -1.13 64.80 27.63
CA MET A 252 -1.45 65.46 26.35
C MET A 252 -0.84 64.72 25.16
N SER A 253 0.36 64.15 25.30
CA SER A 253 1.02 63.39 24.23
C SER A 253 0.30 62.08 23.96
N ALA A 254 -0.06 61.32 25.00
CA ALA A 254 -0.82 60.09 24.89
C ALA A 254 -2.19 60.29 24.20
N VAL A 255 -2.91 61.37 24.55
CA VAL A 255 -4.19 61.73 23.89
C VAL A 255 -4.00 62.10 22.41
N ILE A 256 -2.87 62.74 22.06
CA ILE A 256 -2.52 63.03 20.66
C ILE A 256 -2.20 61.74 19.89
N GLU A 257 -1.42 60.83 20.48
CA GLU A 257 -1.07 59.54 19.88
C GLU A 257 -2.30 58.65 19.67
N GLU A 258 -3.22 58.57 20.65
CA GLU A 258 -4.47 57.83 20.53
C GLU A 258 -5.35 58.40 19.40
N ARG A 259 -5.53 59.73 19.37
CA ARG A 259 -6.25 60.43 18.30
C ARG A 259 -5.64 60.12 16.93
N ASP A 260 -4.32 60.18 16.79
CA ASP A 260 -3.65 59.99 15.51
C ASP A 260 -3.65 58.52 15.07
N ALA A 261 -3.60 57.57 16.01
CA ALA A 261 -3.81 56.16 15.75
C ALA A 261 -5.24 55.86 15.25
N VAL A 262 -6.28 56.48 15.86
CA VAL A 262 -7.67 56.39 15.39
C VAL A 262 -7.82 57.02 14.01
N LEU A 263 -7.26 58.22 13.77
CA LEU A 263 -7.29 58.86 12.46
C LEU A 263 -6.58 58.02 11.38
N ALA A 264 -5.49 57.32 11.72
CA ALA A 264 -4.80 56.40 10.83
C ALA A 264 -5.60 55.09 10.59
N GLN A 265 -6.45 54.67 11.52
CA GLN A 265 -7.41 53.58 11.29
C GLN A 265 -8.56 54.05 10.38
N CYS A 266 -9.16 55.20 10.64
CA CYS A 266 -10.20 55.79 9.79
C CYS A 266 -9.73 55.95 8.34
N LYS A 267 -8.55 56.53 8.11
CA LYS A 267 -7.99 56.68 6.76
C LYS A 267 -7.75 55.36 6.03
N ARG A 268 -7.33 54.30 6.75
CA ARG A 268 -7.17 52.96 6.16
C ARG A 268 -8.52 52.35 5.78
N LEU A 269 -9.50 52.41 6.68
CA LEU A 269 -10.86 51.93 6.40
C LEU A 269 -11.52 52.69 5.24
N GLU A 270 -11.29 54.01 5.12
CA GLU A 270 -11.73 54.81 3.98
C GLU A 270 -11.06 54.38 2.66
N GLN A 271 -9.77 54.07 2.68
CA GLN A 271 -9.03 53.54 1.52
C GLN A 271 -9.49 52.13 1.13
N GLU A 272 -9.69 51.24 2.09
CA GLU A 272 -10.25 49.90 1.88
C GLU A 272 -11.67 49.97 1.30
N LEU A 273 -12.51 50.87 1.81
CA LEU A 273 -13.86 51.11 1.31
C LEU A 273 -13.82 51.68 -0.13
N HIS A 274 -12.91 52.60 -0.44
CA HIS A 274 -12.69 53.08 -1.81
C HIS A 274 -12.23 51.94 -2.73
N HIS A 275 -11.24 51.15 -2.31
CA HIS A 275 -10.72 50.03 -3.09
C HIS A 275 -11.80 48.97 -3.35
N MET A 276 -12.60 48.60 -2.35
CA MET A 276 -13.74 47.68 -2.51
C MET A 276 -14.83 48.26 -3.42
N LYS A 277 -15.09 49.58 -3.37
CA LYS A 277 -16.01 50.24 -4.32
C LYS A 277 -15.46 50.21 -5.74
N GLU A 278 -14.18 50.49 -5.92
CA GLU A 278 -13.51 50.48 -7.21
C GLU A 278 -13.42 49.06 -7.80
N GLN A 279 -13.13 48.05 -6.98
CA GLN A 279 -13.18 46.63 -7.34
C GLN A 279 -14.59 46.20 -7.75
N ASN A 280 -15.62 46.62 -7.02
CA ASN A 280 -17.02 46.34 -7.39
C ASN A 280 -17.48 47.12 -8.64
N GLN A 281 -17.00 48.34 -8.85
CA GLN A 281 -17.29 49.14 -10.04
C GLN A 281 -16.59 48.57 -11.28
N THR A 282 -15.35 48.09 -11.14
CA THR A 282 -14.57 47.46 -12.22
C THR A 282 -15.01 46.02 -12.52
N SER A 283 -15.54 45.27 -11.55
CA SER A 283 -16.19 43.97 -11.79
C SER A 283 -17.56 44.14 -12.44
N ALA A 284 -18.37 45.14 -12.04
CA ALA A 284 -19.64 45.47 -12.69
C ALA A 284 -19.44 45.98 -14.14
N ASN A 285 -18.40 46.78 -14.40
CA ASN A 285 -18.09 47.27 -15.73
C ASN A 285 -17.38 46.24 -16.64
N ASN A 286 -16.88 45.12 -16.10
CA ASN A 286 -16.36 43.99 -16.89
C ASN A 286 -17.38 42.86 -16.99
N THR A 287 -18.36 43.01 -17.89
CA THR A 287 -19.35 41.97 -18.23
C THR A 287 -18.70 40.63 -18.65
N ARG A 288 -17.43 40.65 -19.09
CA ARG A 288 -16.61 39.47 -19.37
C ARG A 288 -16.13 38.69 -18.13
N HIS A 289 -15.90 39.33 -16.99
CA HIS A 289 -15.35 38.62 -15.82
C HIS A 289 -16.44 37.80 -15.13
N LEU A 290 -17.62 38.39 -14.93
CA LEU A 290 -18.80 37.70 -14.41
C LEU A 290 -19.21 36.49 -15.28
N THR A 291 -19.01 36.55 -16.60
CA THR A 291 -19.25 35.40 -17.49
C THR A 291 -18.12 34.37 -17.46
N ALA A 292 -16.86 34.77 -17.35
CA ALA A 292 -15.73 33.85 -17.24
C ALA A 292 -15.76 33.04 -15.93
N GLU A 293 -16.00 33.71 -14.80
CA GLU A 293 -16.07 33.11 -13.47
C GLU A 293 -17.28 32.18 -13.35
N ASN A 294 -18.45 32.59 -13.87
CA ASN A 294 -19.65 31.76 -13.95
C ASN A 294 -19.47 30.54 -14.88
N ASN A 295 -18.72 30.68 -15.97
CA ASN A 295 -18.36 29.56 -16.85
C ASN A 295 -17.39 28.59 -16.16
N GLN A 296 -16.44 29.09 -15.36
CA GLN A 296 -15.52 28.25 -14.57
C GLN A 296 -16.27 27.52 -13.44
N GLU A 297 -17.19 28.20 -12.74
CA GLU A 297 -18.07 27.59 -11.75
C GLU A 297 -18.97 26.50 -12.38
N ARG A 298 -19.52 26.75 -13.58
CA ARG A 298 -20.29 25.76 -14.33
C ARG A 298 -19.44 24.55 -14.71
N ALA A 299 -18.24 24.76 -15.26
CA ALA A 299 -17.33 23.67 -15.62
C ALA A 299 -16.90 22.83 -14.39
N LEU A 300 -16.71 23.45 -13.23
CA LEU A 300 -16.44 22.72 -11.98
C LEU A 300 -17.66 21.91 -11.50
N LYS A 301 -18.88 22.44 -11.62
CA LYS A 301 -20.12 21.71 -11.33
C LYS A 301 -20.35 20.54 -12.29
N GLU A 302 -20.14 20.73 -13.59
CA GLU A 302 -20.21 19.68 -14.61
C GLU A 302 -19.19 18.57 -14.33
N LYS A 303 -17.94 18.93 -13.99
CA LYS A 303 -16.91 17.96 -13.62
C LYS A 303 -17.26 17.17 -12.34
N LEU A 304 -17.79 17.84 -11.32
CA LEU A 304 -18.22 17.19 -10.08
C LEU A 304 -19.36 16.21 -10.34
N LEU A 305 -20.34 16.61 -11.17
CA LEU A 305 -21.49 15.78 -11.53
C LEU A 305 -21.08 14.58 -12.38
N ALA A 306 -20.15 14.75 -13.33
CA ALA A 306 -19.56 13.65 -14.09
C ALA A 306 -18.81 12.65 -13.19
N MET A 307 -17.95 13.13 -12.28
CA MET A 307 -17.26 12.26 -11.30
C MET A 307 -18.23 11.51 -10.38
N GLN A 308 -19.37 12.12 -10.04
CA GLN A 308 -20.40 11.46 -9.26
C GLN A 308 -21.14 10.38 -10.06
N GLN A 309 -21.45 10.63 -11.34
CA GLN A 309 -22.02 9.63 -12.25
C GLN A 309 -21.06 8.45 -12.48
N GLU A 310 -19.76 8.70 -12.69
CA GLU A 310 -18.74 7.66 -12.79
C GLU A 310 -18.65 6.81 -11.52
N ARG A 311 -18.65 7.44 -10.34
CA ARG A 311 -18.68 6.75 -9.04
C ARG A 311 -19.92 5.87 -8.91
N GLU A 312 -21.09 6.37 -9.30
CA GLU A 312 -22.36 5.64 -9.22
C GLU A 312 -22.41 4.45 -10.20
N ALA A 313 -21.85 4.60 -11.41
CA ALA A 313 -21.69 3.51 -12.37
C ALA A 313 -20.74 2.42 -11.86
N VAL A 314 -19.60 2.79 -11.26
CA VAL A 314 -18.65 1.85 -10.63
C VAL A 314 -19.31 1.10 -9.46
N VAL A 315 -20.10 1.79 -8.62
CA VAL A 315 -20.86 1.15 -7.54
C VAL A 315 -21.90 0.16 -8.06
N GLN A 316 -22.55 0.43 -9.20
CA GLN A 316 -23.46 -0.51 -9.85
C GLN A 316 -22.72 -1.75 -10.39
N GLN A 317 -21.54 -1.57 -11.00
CA GLN A 317 -20.69 -2.70 -11.44
C GLN A 317 -20.26 -3.59 -10.28
N TYR A 318 -19.85 -3.00 -9.15
CA TYR A 318 -19.50 -3.77 -7.94
C TYR A 318 -20.67 -4.62 -7.41
N LYS A 319 -21.91 -4.11 -7.45
CA LYS A 319 -23.10 -4.89 -7.06
C LYS A 319 -23.35 -6.07 -7.99
N SER A 320 -23.26 -5.87 -9.31
CA SER A 320 -23.37 -6.96 -10.29
C SER A 320 -22.32 -8.06 -10.03
N LEU A 321 -21.07 -7.66 -9.77
CA LEU A 321 -19.99 -8.60 -9.48
C LEU A 321 -20.18 -9.33 -8.13
N GLU A 322 -20.78 -8.67 -7.14
CA GLU A 322 -21.16 -9.29 -5.86
C GLU A 322 -22.27 -10.33 -6.04
N GLU A 323 -23.30 -10.03 -6.84
CA GLU A 323 -24.38 -10.96 -7.19
C GLU A 323 -23.86 -12.18 -7.99
N GLU A 324 -22.93 -11.97 -8.92
CA GLU A 324 -22.21 -13.06 -9.63
C GLU A 324 -21.41 -13.93 -8.65
N LEU A 325 -20.65 -13.32 -7.73
CA LEU A 325 -19.88 -14.05 -6.71
C LEU A 325 -20.78 -14.87 -5.78
N GLN A 326 -21.94 -14.33 -5.37
CA GLN A 326 -22.92 -15.07 -4.59
C GLN A 326 -23.50 -16.25 -5.38
N THR A 327 -23.82 -16.05 -6.66
CA THR A 327 -24.31 -17.10 -7.57
C THR A 327 -23.28 -18.22 -7.75
N LEU A 328 -22.01 -17.87 -8.00
CA LEU A 328 -20.88 -18.81 -8.07
C LEU A 328 -20.71 -19.60 -6.77
N ARG A 329 -20.89 -18.95 -5.60
CA ARG A 329 -20.79 -19.60 -4.29
C ARG A 329 -21.90 -20.63 -4.06
N ILE A 330 -23.14 -20.30 -4.45
CA ILE A 330 -24.28 -21.23 -4.42
C ILE A 330 -24.01 -22.42 -5.36
N TYR A 331 -23.57 -22.15 -6.59
CA TYR A 331 -23.27 -23.20 -7.58
C TYR A 331 -22.17 -24.15 -7.11
N TYR A 332 -21.08 -23.62 -6.55
CA TYR A 332 -19.99 -24.42 -5.98
C TYR A 332 -20.47 -25.29 -4.80
N SER A 333 -21.26 -24.72 -3.88
CA SER A 333 -21.81 -25.46 -2.74
C SER A 333 -22.77 -26.59 -3.18
N LEU A 334 -23.61 -26.33 -4.19
CA LEU A 334 -24.49 -27.34 -4.78
C LEU A 334 -23.68 -28.46 -5.46
N HIS A 335 -22.68 -28.11 -6.27
CA HIS A 335 -21.80 -29.08 -6.92
C HIS A 335 -21.05 -29.95 -5.89
N GLN A 336 -20.56 -29.36 -4.80
CA GLN A 336 -19.93 -30.10 -3.70
C GLN A 336 -20.90 -31.10 -3.05
N SER A 337 -22.15 -30.70 -2.85
CA SER A 337 -23.19 -31.56 -2.25
C SER A 337 -23.59 -32.71 -3.18
N LEU A 338 -23.77 -32.43 -4.48
CA LEU A 338 -24.07 -33.44 -5.50
C LEU A 338 -22.91 -34.43 -5.71
N SER A 339 -21.66 -33.96 -5.64
CA SER A 339 -20.48 -34.82 -5.69
C SER A 339 -20.38 -35.74 -4.46
N GLN A 340 -20.77 -35.24 -3.29
CA GLN A 340 -20.86 -36.05 -2.07
C GLN A 340 -21.98 -37.10 -2.16
N GLU A 341 -23.14 -36.74 -2.73
CA GLU A 341 -24.24 -37.68 -3.00
C GLU A 341 -23.82 -38.78 -3.99
N ALA A 342 -23.12 -38.44 -5.07
CA ALA A 342 -22.61 -39.42 -6.04
C ALA A 342 -21.67 -40.43 -5.38
N ASN A 343 -20.73 -39.96 -4.54
CA ASN A 343 -19.83 -40.82 -3.78
C ASN A 343 -20.58 -41.74 -2.80
N LEU A 344 -21.57 -41.21 -2.06
CA LEU A 344 -22.44 -42.01 -1.19
C LEU A 344 -23.24 -43.07 -1.96
N LYS A 345 -23.70 -42.74 -3.17
CA LYS A 345 -24.42 -43.66 -4.05
C LYS A 345 -23.52 -44.80 -4.54
N ASP A 346 -22.27 -44.51 -4.91
CA ASP A 346 -21.30 -45.52 -5.31
C ASP A 346 -20.93 -46.44 -4.13
N GLN A 347 -20.76 -45.89 -2.92
CA GLN A 347 -20.60 -46.69 -1.70
C GLN A 347 -21.80 -47.61 -1.46
N PHE A 348 -23.03 -47.08 -1.56
CA PHE A 348 -24.26 -47.86 -1.40
C PHE A 348 -24.36 -48.99 -2.45
N ASN A 349 -24.08 -48.70 -3.72
CA ASN A 349 -24.05 -49.69 -4.79
C ASN A 349 -23.01 -50.79 -4.51
N SER A 350 -21.83 -50.43 -4.01
CA SER A 350 -20.78 -51.40 -3.66
C SER A 350 -21.20 -52.34 -2.50
N ALA A 351 -21.92 -51.81 -1.51
CA ALA A 351 -22.49 -52.61 -0.42
C ALA A 351 -23.62 -53.51 -0.94
N LEU A 352 -24.51 -52.98 -1.79
CA LEU A 352 -25.62 -53.74 -2.40
C LEU A 352 -25.10 -54.93 -3.23
N LEU A 353 -24.12 -54.70 -4.10
CA LEU A 353 -23.46 -55.76 -4.89
C LEU A 353 -22.77 -56.81 -4.01
N THR A 354 -22.30 -56.42 -2.82
CA THR A 354 -21.71 -57.35 -1.84
C THR A 354 -22.79 -58.22 -1.20
N TYR A 355 -23.90 -57.63 -0.78
CA TYR A 355 -25.06 -58.38 -0.26
C TYR A 355 -25.68 -59.29 -1.32
N GLU A 356 -25.82 -58.83 -2.57
CA GLU A 356 -26.35 -59.63 -3.68
C GLU A 356 -25.48 -60.87 -3.95
N LYS A 357 -24.15 -60.72 -3.97
CA LYS A 357 -23.22 -61.86 -4.05
C LYS A 357 -23.37 -62.84 -2.89
N VAL A 358 -23.50 -62.34 -1.66
CA VAL A 358 -23.70 -63.20 -0.47
C VAL A 358 -25.04 -63.93 -0.52
N LEU A 359 -26.11 -63.25 -0.95
CA LEU A 359 -27.44 -63.85 -1.15
C LEU A 359 -27.41 -64.91 -2.24
N LYS A 360 -26.78 -64.63 -3.38
CA LYS A 360 -26.66 -65.59 -4.49
C LYS A 360 -25.85 -66.82 -4.10
N ASN A 361 -24.70 -66.64 -3.45
CA ASN A 361 -23.92 -67.76 -2.90
C ASN A 361 -24.76 -68.61 -1.92
N ARG A 362 -25.63 -67.98 -1.12
CA ARG A 362 -26.53 -68.69 -0.20
C ARG A 362 -27.65 -69.42 -0.94
N GLU A 363 -28.20 -68.82 -2.00
CA GLU A 363 -29.20 -69.42 -2.88
C GLU A 363 -28.61 -70.66 -3.58
N ASP A 364 -27.41 -70.56 -4.15
CA ASP A 364 -26.68 -71.68 -4.76
C ASP A 364 -26.47 -72.84 -3.75
N ILE A 365 -26.10 -72.53 -2.50
CA ILE A 365 -25.98 -73.53 -1.42
C ILE A 365 -27.34 -74.18 -1.09
N VAL A 366 -28.42 -73.39 -1.03
CA VAL A 366 -29.77 -73.91 -0.78
C VAL A 366 -30.24 -74.80 -1.94
N SER A 367 -29.99 -74.42 -3.18
CA SER A 367 -30.28 -75.25 -4.37
C SER A 367 -29.52 -76.58 -4.35
N MET A 368 -28.23 -76.58 -3.97
CA MET A 368 -27.47 -77.83 -3.79
C MET A 368 -28.06 -78.71 -2.68
N LEU A 369 -28.43 -78.14 -1.53
CA LEU A 369 -29.03 -78.87 -0.41
C LEU A 369 -30.42 -79.43 -0.75
N LEU A 370 -31.22 -78.73 -1.55
CA LEU A 370 -32.51 -79.22 -2.03
C LEU A 370 -32.33 -80.42 -2.96
N LEU A 371 -31.40 -80.35 -3.91
CA LEU A 371 -31.11 -81.45 -4.84
C LEU A 371 -30.55 -82.68 -4.11
N GLN A 372 -29.68 -82.49 -3.10
CA GLN A 372 -29.22 -83.58 -2.23
C GLN A 372 -30.35 -84.21 -1.40
N ASN A 373 -31.29 -83.40 -0.88
CA ASN A 373 -32.47 -83.93 -0.17
C ASN A 373 -33.41 -84.71 -1.10
N GLU A 374 -33.57 -84.26 -2.35
CA GLU A 374 -34.37 -84.97 -3.37
C GLU A 374 -33.70 -86.31 -3.73
N GLU A 375 -32.38 -86.32 -3.93
CA GLU A 375 -31.61 -87.56 -4.14
C GLU A 375 -31.76 -88.52 -2.95
N LEU A 376 -31.57 -88.06 -1.71
CA LEU A 376 -31.75 -88.87 -0.51
C LEU A 376 -33.19 -89.39 -0.35
N ALA A 377 -34.20 -88.59 -0.72
CA ALA A 377 -35.60 -89.02 -0.70
C ALA A 377 -35.87 -90.14 -1.72
N THR A 378 -35.32 -90.05 -2.94
CA THR A 378 -35.44 -91.12 -3.94
C THR A 378 -34.69 -92.40 -3.53
N GLN A 379 -33.48 -92.29 -2.96
CA GLN A 379 -32.75 -93.43 -2.40
C GLN A 379 -33.53 -94.12 -1.27
N LEU A 380 -34.17 -93.33 -0.39
CA LEU A 380 -35.00 -93.86 0.69
C LEU A 380 -36.27 -94.54 0.16
N GLN A 381 -36.93 -93.96 -0.85
CA GLN A 381 -38.07 -94.60 -1.51
C GLN A 381 -37.68 -95.94 -2.16
N GLN A 382 -36.58 -95.97 -2.93
CA GLN A 382 -36.06 -97.21 -3.52
C GLN A 382 -35.77 -98.26 -2.44
N THR A 383 -35.14 -97.88 -1.33
CA THR A 383 -34.85 -98.78 -0.19
C THR A 383 -36.13 -99.35 0.43
N VAL A 384 -37.21 -98.55 0.50
CA VAL A 384 -38.53 -99.00 0.98
C VAL A 384 -39.18 -99.97 -0.02
N GLU A 385 -39.10 -99.71 -1.32
CA GLU A 385 -39.60 -100.61 -2.37
C GLU A 385 -38.83 -101.94 -2.39
N GLU A 386 -37.51 -101.91 -2.29
CA GLU A 386 -36.66 -103.11 -2.15
C GLU A 386 -37.00 -103.90 -0.88
N ARG A 387 -37.21 -103.23 0.25
CA ARG A 387 -37.65 -103.87 1.49
C ARG A 387 -39.01 -104.54 1.34
N THR A 388 -40.01 -103.89 0.76
CA THR A 388 -41.35 -104.49 0.58
C THR A 388 -41.32 -105.69 -0.37
N ASN A 389 -40.47 -105.66 -1.40
CA ASN A 389 -40.21 -106.79 -2.30
C ASN A 389 -39.56 -107.98 -1.56
N MET A 390 -38.57 -107.71 -0.70
CA MET A 390 -37.97 -108.75 0.16
C MET A 390 -38.96 -109.32 1.18
N GLU A 391 -39.79 -108.48 1.81
CA GLU A 391 -40.85 -108.90 2.73
C GLU A 391 -41.85 -109.83 2.02
N LEU A 392 -42.29 -109.48 0.80
CA LEU A 392 -43.18 -110.31 -0.01
C LEU A 392 -42.56 -111.67 -0.37
N LYS A 393 -41.26 -111.71 -0.72
CA LYS A 393 -40.52 -112.96 -0.94
C LYS A 393 -40.39 -113.79 0.34
N PHE A 394 -40.17 -113.14 1.48
CA PHE A 394 -40.12 -113.82 2.79
C PHE A 394 -41.48 -114.41 3.17
N GLN A 395 -42.57 -113.66 2.96
CA GLN A 395 -43.94 -114.13 3.13
C GLN A 395 -44.23 -115.37 2.26
N GLN A 396 -43.86 -115.34 0.98
CA GLN A 396 -43.99 -116.48 0.07
C GLN A 396 -43.15 -117.69 0.51
N ALA A 397 -41.91 -117.48 0.97
CA ALA A 397 -41.06 -118.53 1.50
C ALA A 397 -41.60 -119.13 2.82
N LEU A 398 -42.25 -118.30 3.65
CA LEU A 398 -42.92 -118.73 4.87
C LEU A 398 -44.16 -119.57 4.54
N GLU A 399 -44.98 -119.15 3.58
CA GLU A 399 -46.16 -119.90 3.11
C GLU A 399 -45.77 -121.24 2.47
N THR A 400 -44.74 -121.28 1.60
CA THR A 400 -44.28 -122.56 1.03
C THR A 400 -43.66 -123.48 2.08
N SER A 401 -42.97 -122.93 3.08
CA SER A 401 -42.46 -123.67 4.23
C SER A 401 -43.60 -124.21 5.11
N GLN A 402 -44.65 -123.42 5.38
CA GLN A 402 -45.84 -123.88 6.09
C GLN A 402 -46.56 -124.99 5.31
N GLN A 403 -46.79 -124.83 4.00
CA GLN A 403 -47.37 -125.89 3.16
C GLN A 403 -46.51 -127.16 3.11
N ALA A 404 -45.18 -127.03 3.12
CA ALA A 404 -44.28 -128.17 3.23
C ALA A 404 -44.40 -128.86 4.59
N ASN A 405 -44.49 -128.08 5.69
CA ASN A 405 -44.67 -128.58 7.05
C ASN A 405 -46.06 -129.23 7.27
N GLU A 406 -47.12 -128.68 6.67
CA GLU A 406 -48.46 -129.29 6.67
C GLU A 406 -48.49 -130.62 5.91
N LYS A 407 -47.81 -130.69 4.76
CA LYS A 407 -47.59 -131.96 4.04
C LYS A 407 -46.78 -132.94 4.87
N LEU A 408 -45.75 -132.47 5.59
CA LEU A 408 -44.93 -133.30 6.47
C LEU A 408 -45.76 -133.85 7.65
N GLN A 409 -46.55 -133.02 8.33
CA GLN A 409 -47.53 -133.46 9.34
C GLN A 409 -48.60 -134.40 8.78
N THR A 410 -48.98 -134.25 7.51
CA THR A 410 -49.93 -135.17 6.84
C THR A 410 -49.26 -136.52 6.54
N CYS A 411 -48.00 -136.52 6.14
CA CYS A 411 -47.19 -137.74 6.04
C CYS A 411 -47.02 -138.40 7.42
N GLU A 412 -46.69 -137.65 8.47
CA GLU A 412 -46.62 -138.17 9.85
C GLU A 412 -47.97 -138.75 10.31
N LYS A 413 -49.10 -138.11 10.00
CA LYS A 413 -50.44 -138.62 10.30
C LYS A 413 -50.84 -139.85 9.48
N ASN A 414 -50.31 -140.01 8.27
CA ASN A 414 -50.53 -141.20 7.44
C ASN A 414 -49.63 -142.37 7.86
N VAL A 415 -48.38 -142.10 8.27
CA VAL A 415 -47.48 -143.07 8.90
C VAL A 415 -48.04 -143.51 10.27
N ALA A 416 -48.60 -142.59 11.06
CA ALA A 416 -49.32 -142.90 12.30
C ALA A 416 -50.67 -143.62 12.10
N LYS A 417 -51.11 -143.81 10.84
CA LYS A 417 -52.26 -144.66 10.45
C LYS A 417 -51.83 -145.93 9.70
N THR A 418 -50.55 -146.29 9.78
CA THR A 418 -50.00 -147.58 9.33
C THR A 418 -49.25 -148.33 10.44
N GLN A 419 -49.63 -148.06 11.70
CA GLN A 419 -49.72 -149.09 12.74
C GLN A 419 -51.08 -149.80 12.64
#